data_AF-A0A9D4BKR6-F1
#
_entry.id   AF-A0A9D4BKR6-F1
#
_cell.length_a   1.000
_cell.length_b   1.000
_cell.length_c   1.000
_cell.angle_alpha   90.00
_cell.angle_beta   90.00
_cell.angle_gamma   90.00
#
_symmetry.space_group_name_H-M   'P 1'
#
loop_
_entity.id
_entity.type
_entity.pdbx_description
1 polymer ?
#
loop_
_entity_poly.entity_id
_entity_poly.type
_entity_poly.pdbx_seq_one_letter_code
_entity_poly.pdbx_strand_id
1 'polypeptide(L)'
;MNAVQSSLRLLTARWSNCIKTFLSFKKEWEAKSELSQFFGVELQLVSIVKNAVVSDTEGNWNLHAATIEDSMQIFAECDCINYLRYGSWDLEQIKVMEFTHLELYRRFSIGQ
;
A
#
# COMPACT_ATOMS: atom_id res chain seq x y z
N MET A 1 7.93 -20.61 -27.66
CA MET A 1 8.01 -19.98 -26.32
C MET A 1 8.90 -18.75 -26.49
N ASN A 2 8.25 -17.61 -26.75
CA ASN A 2 8.77 -16.59 -27.66
C ASN A 2 9.59 -15.52 -26.94
N ALA A 3 10.49 -14.83 -27.65
CA ALA A 3 11.40 -13.80 -27.12
C ALA A 3 10.73 -12.74 -26.23
N VAL A 4 9.44 -12.48 -26.42
CA VAL A 4 8.59 -11.63 -25.58
C VAL A 4 8.48 -12.17 -24.15
N GLN A 5 8.21 -13.47 -23.95
CA GLN A 5 8.16 -14.08 -22.61
C GLN A 5 9.51 -14.04 -21.89
N SER A 6 10.61 -14.20 -22.64
CA SER A 6 11.97 -14.09 -22.09
C SER A 6 12.27 -12.65 -21.63
N SER A 7 11.92 -11.67 -22.47
CA SER A 7 12.10 -10.23 -22.18
C SER A 7 11.24 -9.78 -21.00
N LEU A 8 9.99 -10.24 -20.91
CA LEU A 8 9.10 -9.93 -19.81
C LEU A 8 9.66 -10.45 -18.47
N ARG A 9 10.15 -11.70 -18.44
CA ARG A 9 10.79 -12.29 -17.25
C ARG A 9 12.03 -11.50 -16.81
N LEU A 10 12.85 -11.06 -17.76
CA LEU A 10 14.03 -10.25 -17.50
C LEU A 10 13.68 -8.88 -16.90
N LEU A 11 12.64 -8.22 -17.42
CA LEU A 11 12.14 -6.96 -16.88
C LEU A 11 11.57 -7.15 -15.47
N THR A 12 10.77 -8.19 -15.24
CA THR A 12 10.25 -8.50 -13.90
C THR A 12 11.37 -8.78 -12.90
N ALA A 13 12.40 -9.52 -13.31
CA ALA A 13 13.56 -9.80 -12.46
C ALA A 13 14.35 -8.52 -12.12
N ARG A 14 14.58 -7.64 -13.12
CA ARG A 14 15.26 -6.36 -12.90
C ARG A 14 14.44 -5.43 -11.99
N TRP A 15 13.13 -5.36 -12.20
CA TRP A 15 12.23 -4.60 -11.35
C TRP A 15 12.24 -5.09 -9.90
N SER A 16 12.13 -6.41 -9.71
CA SER A 16 12.21 -7.03 -8.39
C SER A 16 13.56 -6.75 -7.70
N ASN A 17 14.67 -6.80 -8.45
CA ASN A 17 15.98 -6.48 -7.91
C ASN A 17 16.10 -5.01 -7.50
N CYS A 18 15.58 -4.09 -8.33
CA CYS A 18 15.55 -2.66 -8.04
C CYS A 18 14.78 -2.36 -6.74
N ILE A 19 13.60 -2.97 -6.57
CA ILE A 19 12.82 -2.87 -5.33
C ILE A 19 13.63 -3.36 -4.14
N LYS A 20 14.26 -4.55 -4.24
CA LYS A 20 15.08 -5.10 -3.15
C LYS A 20 16.23 -4.17 -2.77
N THR A 21 16.97 -3.65 -3.76
CA THR A 21 18.07 -2.71 -3.52
C THR A 21 17.58 -1.44 -2.83
N PHE A 22 16.45 -0.89 -3.28
CA PHE A 22 15.87 0.30 -2.66
C PHE A 22 15.45 0.04 -1.21
N LEU A 23 14.82 -1.11 -0.92
CA LEU A 23 14.44 -1.48 0.45
C LEU A 23 15.65 -1.65 1.36
N SER A 24 16.74 -2.27 0.89
CA SER A 24 17.99 -2.36 1.65
C SER A 24 18.59 -0.98 1.93
N PHE A 25 18.67 -0.12 0.91
CA PHE A 25 19.14 1.25 1.06
C PHE A 25 18.31 2.04 2.08
N LYS A 26 16.97 1.95 1.99
CA LYS A 26 16.05 2.62 2.91
C LYS A 26 16.32 2.19 4.36
N LYS A 27 16.42 0.87 4.60
CA LYS A 27 16.71 0.31 5.93
C LYS A 27 18.06 0.79 6.47
N GLU A 28 19.10 0.77 5.63
CA GLU A 28 20.42 1.27 6.00
C GLU A 28 20.42 2.78 6.27
N TRP A 29 19.62 3.54 5.53
CA TRP A 29 19.52 4.99 5.70
C TRP A 29 18.75 5.39 6.96
N GLU A 30 17.63 4.73 7.24
CA GLU A 30 16.84 4.90 8.48
C GLU A 30 17.67 4.53 9.73
N ALA A 31 18.59 3.59 9.62
CA ALA A 31 19.47 3.22 10.74
C ALA A 31 20.54 4.29 11.07
N LYS A 32 20.76 5.31 10.22
CA LYS A 32 21.84 6.30 10.40
C LYS A 32 21.53 7.38 11.43
N SER A 33 20.27 7.77 11.60
CA SER A 33 19.89 8.85 12.51
C SER A 33 18.38 8.88 12.78
N GLU A 34 17.99 9.49 13.89
CA GLU A 34 16.57 9.78 14.20
C GLU A 34 15.91 10.65 13.12
N LEU A 35 16.67 11.58 12.51
CA LEU A 35 16.19 12.40 11.40
C LEU A 35 15.85 11.56 10.16
N SER A 36 16.69 10.57 9.84
CA SER A 36 16.41 9.64 8.75
C SER A 36 15.17 8.78 9.03
N GLN A 37 14.95 8.38 10.28
CA GLN A 37 13.75 7.63 10.68
C GLN A 37 12.49 8.47 10.51
N PHE A 38 12.54 9.75 10.93
CA PHE A 38 11.46 10.69 10.77
C PHE A 38 11.06 10.85 9.29
N PHE A 39 12.01 11.12 8.40
CA PHE A 39 11.74 11.20 6.97
C PHE A 39 11.34 9.84 6.36
N GLY A 40 11.77 8.73 6.96
CA GLY A 40 11.34 7.39 6.60
C GLY A 40 9.83 7.19 6.76
N VAL A 41 9.25 7.70 7.85
CA VAL A 41 7.80 7.74 8.09
C VAL A 41 7.10 8.67 7.11
N GLU A 42 7.66 9.86 6.84
CA GLU A 42 7.10 10.80 5.87
C GLU A 42 7.00 10.18 4.46
N LEU A 43 8.02 9.47 4.01
CA LEU A 43 7.99 8.75 2.72
C LEU A 43 6.95 7.62 2.70
N GLN A 44 6.67 6.97 3.84
CA GLN A 44 5.60 5.98 3.94
C GLN A 44 4.22 6.63 3.79
N LEU A 45 3.99 7.76 4.46
CA LEU A 45 2.76 8.55 4.31
C LEU A 45 2.54 9.01 2.86
N VAL A 46 3.59 9.51 2.20
CA VAL A 46 3.52 9.89 0.77
C VAL A 46 3.15 8.67 -0.10
N SER A 47 3.71 7.49 0.20
CA SER A 47 3.35 6.25 -0.52
C SER A 47 1.89 5.86 -0.32
N ILE A 48 1.37 5.99 0.91
CA ILE A 48 -0.03 5.73 1.23
C ILE A 48 -0.94 6.66 0.43
N VAL A 49 -0.69 7.97 0.45
CA VAL A 49 -1.47 8.96 -0.30
C VAL A 49 -1.42 8.65 -1.81
N LYS A 50 -0.22 8.38 -2.35
CA LYS A 50 -0.06 8.03 -3.77
C LYS A 50 -0.86 6.78 -4.13
N ASN A 51 -0.78 5.72 -3.33
CA ASN A 51 -1.50 4.47 -3.61
C ASN A 51 -3.02 4.65 -3.46
N ALA A 52 -3.50 5.47 -2.51
CA ALA A 52 -4.91 5.79 -2.37
C ALA A 52 -5.45 6.46 -3.63
N VAL A 53 -4.77 7.50 -4.14
CA VAL A 53 -5.14 8.20 -5.38
C VAL A 53 -5.11 7.26 -6.59
N VAL A 54 -4.07 6.45 -6.73
CA VAL A 54 -3.96 5.47 -7.83
C VAL A 54 -5.10 4.45 -7.76
N SER A 55 -5.39 3.92 -6.56
CA SER A 55 -6.43 2.92 -6.37
C SER A 55 -7.82 3.43 -6.74
N ASP A 56 -8.12 4.68 -6.39
CA ASP A 56 -9.38 5.33 -6.72
C ASP A 56 -9.49 5.60 -8.23
N THR A 57 -8.42 6.15 -8.84
CA THR A 57 -8.37 6.45 -10.27
C THR A 57 -8.52 5.19 -11.14
N GLU A 58 -7.93 4.08 -10.70
CA GLU A 58 -7.95 2.80 -11.45
C GLU A 58 -9.11 1.89 -11.06
N GLY A 59 -9.94 2.26 -10.07
CA GLY A 59 -10.95 1.37 -9.50
C GLY A 59 -10.37 0.10 -8.87
N ASN A 60 -9.11 0.15 -8.43
CA ASN A 60 -8.35 -0.99 -7.93
C ASN A 60 -8.59 -1.20 -6.43
N TRP A 61 -9.68 -1.92 -6.09
CA TRP A 61 -10.07 -2.17 -4.71
C TRP A 61 -9.00 -2.89 -3.88
N ASN A 62 -8.28 -3.84 -4.50
CA ASN A 62 -7.23 -4.58 -3.80
C ASN A 62 -6.08 -3.66 -3.36
N LEU A 63 -5.68 -2.73 -4.23
CA LEU A 63 -4.69 -1.72 -3.86
C LEU A 63 -5.24 -0.77 -2.79
N HIS A 64 -6.52 -0.41 -2.87
CA HIS A 64 -7.17 0.45 -1.87
C HIS A 64 -7.15 -0.20 -0.48
N ALA A 65 -7.61 -1.45 -0.36
CA ALA A 65 -7.63 -2.20 0.89
C ALA A 65 -6.22 -2.40 1.47
N ALA A 66 -5.24 -2.77 0.62
CA ALA A 66 -3.84 -2.88 1.04
C ALA A 66 -3.27 -1.54 1.53
N THR A 67 -3.66 -0.43 0.89
CA THR A 67 -3.22 0.92 1.32
C THR A 67 -3.80 1.32 2.67
N ILE A 68 -5.07 0.99 2.94
CA ILE A 68 -5.68 1.18 4.26
C ILE A 68 -4.92 0.35 5.31
N GLU A 69 -4.65 -0.92 5.01
CA GLU A 69 -3.90 -1.83 5.90
C GLU A 69 -2.48 -1.30 6.21
N ASP A 70 -1.72 -0.89 5.18
CA ASP A 70 -0.39 -0.30 5.33
C ASP A 70 -0.41 0.97 6.19
N SER A 71 -1.49 1.77 6.12
CA SER A 71 -1.63 2.98 6.92
C SER A 71 -1.90 2.72 8.39
N MET A 72 -2.44 1.55 8.74
CA MET A 72 -2.89 1.26 10.10
C MET A 72 -1.77 1.33 11.13
N GLN A 73 -0.57 0.86 10.78
CA GLN A 73 0.56 0.87 11.70
C GLN A 73 0.91 2.30 12.11
N ILE A 74 0.96 3.23 11.15
CA ILE A 74 1.32 4.63 11.39
C ILE A 74 0.24 5.33 12.23
N PHE A 75 -1.03 5.08 11.93
CA PHE A 75 -2.11 5.68 12.72
C PHE A 75 -2.24 5.09 14.13
N ALA A 76 -1.95 3.80 14.31
CA ALA A 76 -1.92 3.18 15.62
C ALA A 76 -0.81 3.76 16.52
N GLU A 77 0.29 4.25 15.96
CA GLU A 77 1.31 4.98 16.73
C GLU A 77 0.80 6.33 17.26
N CYS A 78 -0.19 6.93 16.59
CA CYS A 78 -0.77 8.22 16.95
C CYS A 78 -1.98 8.11 17.89
N ASP A 79 -2.87 7.13 17.67
CA ASP A 79 -4.06 6.86 18.49
C ASP A 79 -4.33 5.35 18.57
N CYS A 80 -3.52 4.66 19.37
CA CYS A 80 -3.57 3.21 19.47
C CYS A 80 -4.92 2.67 19.98
N ILE A 81 -5.61 3.39 20.86
CA ILE A 81 -6.83 2.90 21.52
C ILE A 81 -7.99 2.87 20.53
N ASN A 82 -8.20 3.96 19.78
CA ASN A 82 -9.28 3.99 18.80
C ASN A 82 -8.95 3.09 17.60
N TYR A 83 -7.69 3.01 17.18
CA TYR A 83 -7.29 2.20 16.02
C TYR A 83 -7.32 0.69 16.28
N LEU A 84 -6.83 0.23 17.43
CA LEU A 84 -6.88 -1.21 17.75
C LEU A 84 -8.32 -1.70 17.92
N ARG A 85 -9.22 -0.82 18.36
CA ARG A 85 -10.62 -1.15 18.64
C ARG A 85 -11.53 -1.09 17.42
N TYR A 86 -11.46 0.00 16.63
CA TYR A 86 -12.39 0.24 15.53
C TYR A 86 -11.73 0.06 14.17
N GLY A 87 -10.51 0.59 13.99
CA GLY A 87 -9.81 0.52 12.71
C GLY A 87 -9.61 -0.92 12.23
N SER A 88 -9.27 -1.84 13.13
CA SER A 88 -9.07 -3.26 12.79
C SER A 88 -10.36 -3.92 12.29
N TRP A 89 -11.50 -3.59 12.91
CA TRP A 89 -12.80 -4.06 12.47
C TRP A 89 -13.22 -3.44 11.14
N ASP A 90 -13.01 -2.12 10.97
CA ASP A 90 -13.30 -1.40 9.72
C ASP A 90 -12.50 -1.97 8.54
N LEU A 91 -11.21 -2.30 8.74
CA LEU A 91 -10.38 -2.92 7.70
C LEU A 91 -10.98 -4.25 7.23
N GLU A 92 -11.42 -5.10 8.15
CA GLU A 92 -12.04 -6.37 7.78
C GLU A 92 -13.36 -6.17 7.04
N GLN A 93 -14.16 -5.13 7.38
CA GLN A 93 -15.33 -4.76 6.59
C GLN A 93 -14.97 -4.31 5.17
N ILE A 94 -13.90 -3.52 5.00
CA ILE A 94 -13.38 -3.08 3.69
C ILE A 94 -12.96 -4.30 2.86
N LYS A 95 -12.23 -5.26 3.43
CA LYS A 95 -11.75 -6.46 2.72
C LYS A 95 -12.90 -7.30 2.16
N VAL A 96 -14.07 -7.33 2.81
CA VAL A 96 -15.23 -8.11 2.37
C VAL A 96 -16.30 -7.28 1.65
N MET A 97 -16.04 -6.00 1.37
CA MET A 97 -17.04 -5.08 0.81
C MET A 97 -17.58 -5.53 -0.54
N GLU A 98 -16.77 -6.21 -1.34
CA GLU A 98 -17.18 -6.76 -2.64
C GLU A 98 -18.35 -7.75 -2.53
N PHE A 99 -18.50 -8.39 -1.36
CA PHE A 99 -19.57 -9.34 -1.07
C PHE A 99 -20.71 -8.71 -0.25
N THR A 100 -20.40 -7.80 0.65
CA THR A 100 -21.38 -7.23 1.59
C THR A 100 -22.09 -5.98 1.06
N HIS A 101 -21.42 -5.19 0.21
CA HIS A 101 -21.93 -3.92 -0.32
C HIS A 101 -21.61 -3.78 -1.82
N LEU A 102 -22.09 -4.74 -2.62
CA LEU A 102 -21.79 -4.88 -4.04
C LEU A 102 -22.00 -3.60 -4.88
N GLU A 103 -23.01 -2.79 -4.55
CA GLU A 103 -23.27 -1.53 -5.27
C GLU A 103 -22.18 -0.49 -5.02
N LEU A 104 -21.75 -0.32 -3.77
CA LEU A 104 -20.65 0.59 -3.42
C LEU A 104 -19.35 0.12 -4.06
N TYR A 105 -19.07 -1.18 -4.03
CA TYR A 105 -17.89 -1.75 -4.67
C TYR A 105 -17.89 -1.49 -6.18
N ARG A 106 -19.02 -1.71 -6.86
CA ARG A 106 -19.13 -1.44 -8.30
C ARG A 106 -18.90 0.01 -8.64
N ARG A 107 -19.43 0.94 -7.84
CA ARG A 107 -19.21 2.38 -8.01
C ARG A 107 -17.74 2.76 -7.87
N PHE A 108 -17.08 2.25 -6.83
CA PHE A 108 -15.64 2.43 -6.66
C PHE A 108 -14.86 1.87 -7.87
N SER A 109 -15.17 0.66 -8.32
CA SER A 109 -14.48 0.01 -9.45
C SER A 109 -14.60 0.75 -10.78
N ILE A 110 -15.55 1.69 -10.90
CA ILE A 110 -15.72 2.54 -12.10
C ILE A 110 -15.38 4.03 -11.83
N GLY A 111 -14.86 4.36 -10.64
CA GLY A 111 -14.48 5.71 -10.25
C GLY A 111 -15.65 6.69 -10.03
N GLN A 112 -16.74 6.23 -9.40
CA GLN A 112 -17.99 6.99 -9.11
C GLN A 112 -18.38 7.03 -7.63
#